data_AF-A0A956EEY6-F1
#
_entry.id   AF-A0A956EEY6-F1
#
_cell.length_a   1.000
_cell.length_b   1.000
_cell.length_c   1.000
_cell.angle_alpha   90.00
_cell.angle_beta   90.00
_cell.angle_gamma   90.00
#
_symmetry.space_group_name_H-M   'P 1'
#
loop_
_entity.id
_entity.type
_entity.pdbx_description
1 polymer ?
#
loop_
_entity_poly.entity_id
_entity_poly.type
_entity_poly.pdbx_seq_one_letter_code
_entity_poly.pdbx_strand_id
1 'polypeptide(L)'
;MKRFFALLQLLALLLAPALAFAAEGGGHEGGEAHGGEHHGINWYYGNIYESDEIDHPTLIARPKGMAPPVSALLLNSVLLYFILFKILGPGIKEGLKKRKQDIMKGMDDAARMKKEASASLKQYEDKLKHIDEEIDRVRREMREAAHAEREQILREAKERRERMEREAKQLVEQELKAAREELMRETVRAAVSTAGELLVKQLSSSDQQRIADEYLASLEQAVNAKGGQA
;
A
#
# COMPACT_ATOMS: atom_id res chain seq x y z
N MET A 1 34.21 23.84 -8.47
CA MET A 1 34.96 24.59 -7.44
C MET A 1 36.48 24.52 -7.62
N LYS A 2 37.11 23.33 -7.72
CA LYS A 2 38.58 23.22 -7.88
C LYS A 2 39.17 23.95 -9.10
N ARG A 3 38.48 23.94 -10.26
CA ARG A 3 38.88 24.71 -11.47
C ARG A 3 38.75 26.23 -11.31
N PHE A 4 37.83 26.68 -10.46
CA PHE A 4 37.59 28.11 -10.18
C PHE A 4 38.68 28.68 -9.28
N PHE A 5 39.11 27.90 -8.27
CA PHE A 5 40.24 28.25 -7.40
C PHE A 5 41.58 28.27 -8.15
N ALA A 6 41.81 27.32 -9.07
CA ALA A 6 42.99 27.31 -9.92
C ALA A 6 43.05 28.54 -10.85
N LEU A 7 41.91 28.96 -11.41
CA LEU A 7 41.82 30.18 -12.23
C LEU A 7 42.04 31.46 -11.41
N LEU A 8 41.55 31.51 -10.16
CA LEU A 8 41.78 32.63 -9.26
C LEU A 8 43.28 32.76 -8.87
N GLN A 9 43.96 31.64 -8.65
CA GLN A 9 45.41 31.64 -8.39
C GLN A 9 46.24 32.03 -9.62
N LEU A 10 45.82 31.59 -10.81
CA LEU A 10 46.50 31.97 -12.06
C LEU A 10 46.27 33.46 -12.38
N LEU A 11 45.07 33.98 -12.10
CA LEU A 11 44.76 35.42 -12.15
C LEU A 11 45.63 36.22 -11.18
N ALA A 12 45.82 35.75 -9.94
CA ALA A 12 46.69 36.39 -8.96
C ALA A 12 48.16 36.41 -9.40
N LEU A 13 48.63 35.35 -10.05
CA LEU A 13 50.00 35.27 -10.60
C LEU A 13 50.21 36.23 -11.78
N LEU A 14 49.17 36.43 -12.59
CA LEU A 14 49.18 37.32 -13.77
C LEU A 14 49.04 38.81 -13.39
N LEU A 15 48.43 39.11 -12.23
CA LEU A 15 48.30 40.47 -11.69
C LEU A 15 49.50 40.93 -10.84
N ALA A 16 50.35 40.00 -10.39
CA ALA A 16 51.47 40.29 -9.50
C ALA A 16 52.46 41.37 -10.02
N PRO A 17 52.82 41.42 -11.33
CA PRO A 17 53.69 42.48 -11.85
C PRO A 17 53.06 43.88 -11.78
N ALA A 18 51.73 43.97 -11.96
CA ALA A 18 51.00 45.22 -11.89
C ALA A 18 50.82 45.70 -10.43
N LEU A 19 50.66 44.76 -9.48
CA LEU A 19 50.55 45.09 -8.05
C LEU A 19 51.90 45.51 -7.45
N ALA A 20 53.01 44.89 -7.88
CA ALA A 20 54.36 45.28 -7.48
C ALA A 20 54.68 46.72 -7.95
N PHE A 21 54.32 47.06 -9.18
CA PHE A 21 54.47 48.42 -9.73
C PHE A 21 53.60 49.46 -9.01
N ALA A 22 52.44 49.08 -8.48
CA ALA A 22 51.58 49.98 -7.70
C ALA A 22 52.05 50.16 -6.23
N ALA A 23 52.81 49.20 -5.69
CA ALA A 23 53.29 49.24 -4.30
C ALA A 23 54.63 50.00 -4.13
N GLU A 24 55.39 50.21 -5.21
CA GLU A 24 56.70 50.89 -5.20
C GLU A 24 56.63 52.39 -5.55
N GLY A 25 55.43 52.99 -5.49
CA GLY A 25 55.23 54.42 -5.62
C GLY A 25 55.55 55.17 -4.32
N GLY A 26 56.83 55.46 -4.06
CA GLY A 26 57.22 56.35 -2.96
C GLY A 26 58.72 56.44 -2.70
N GLY A 27 59.42 57.34 -3.39
CA GLY A 27 60.81 57.70 -3.10
C GLY A 27 61.45 58.58 -4.17
N HIS A 28 61.13 59.88 -4.17
CA HIS A 28 61.85 60.89 -4.96
C HIS A 28 63.08 61.37 -4.15
N GLU A 29 64.28 60.90 -4.48
CA GLU A 29 65.54 61.60 -4.15
C GLU A 29 66.10 62.21 -5.45
N GLY A 30 66.36 63.51 -5.41
CA GLY A 30 66.79 64.30 -6.56
C GLY A 30 68.28 64.19 -6.86
N GLY A 31 68.59 64.11 -8.15
CA GLY A 31 69.93 64.34 -8.70
C GLY A 31 69.79 64.73 -10.18
N GLU A 32 70.13 65.99 -10.49
CA GLU A 32 69.97 66.61 -11.81
C GLU A 32 71.05 66.15 -12.81
N ALA A 33 70.64 65.88 -14.06
CA ALA A 33 71.32 66.35 -15.27
C ALA A 33 70.52 66.03 -16.56
N HIS A 34 69.98 67.10 -17.16
CA HIS A 34 69.77 67.36 -18.59
C HIS A 34 69.10 66.34 -19.52
N GLY A 35 67.89 66.71 -19.99
CA GLY A 35 67.48 66.53 -21.39
C GLY A 35 66.08 65.97 -21.63
N GLY A 36 65.10 66.85 -21.89
CA GLY A 36 63.89 66.53 -22.67
C GLY A 36 62.77 65.79 -21.92
N GLU A 37 61.65 66.50 -21.73
CA GLU A 37 60.36 66.00 -21.25
C GLU A 37 59.90 64.75 -21.99
N HIS A 38 59.33 63.76 -21.27
CA HIS A 38 58.11 63.04 -21.68
C HIS A 38 57.49 62.30 -20.47
N HIS A 39 56.73 63.01 -19.62
CA HIS A 39 55.66 62.36 -18.81
C HIS A 39 54.46 62.01 -19.73
N GLY A 40 54.74 61.36 -20.85
CA GLY A 40 53.74 60.91 -21.82
C GLY A 40 53.29 59.50 -21.47
N ILE A 41 52.00 59.22 -21.65
CA ILE A 41 51.47 57.86 -21.58
C ILE A 41 52.27 56.97 -22.54
N ASN A 42 52.94 55.95 -22.04
CA ASN A 42 53.63 54.98 -22.87
C ASN A 42 52.60 54.10 -23.60
N TRP A 43 52.35 54.38 -24.88
CA TRP A 43 51.34 53.63 -25.63
C TRP A 43 51.88 52.32 -26.22
N TYR A 44 53.17 52.25 -26.60
CA TYR A 44 53.67 51.19 -27.48
C TYR A 44 55.09 50.66 -27.19
N TYR A 45 55.91 51.29 -26.33
CA TYR A 45 57.33 50.92 -26.20
C TYR A 45 57.63 50.05 -24.96
N GLY A 46 58.54 49.09 -25.10
CA GLY A 46 58.94 48.21 -24.01
C GLY A 46 57.90 47.15 -23.65
N ASN A 47 57.38 46.42 -24.64
CA ASN A 47 56.30 45.46 -24.44
C ASN A 47 56.72 44.15 -23.76
N ILE A 48 58.00 43.81 -23.73
CA ILE A 48 58.44 42.44 -23.39
C ILE A 48 59.38 42.38 -22.18
N TYR A 49 60.41 43.23 -22.11
CA TYR A 49 61.36 43.20 -20.99
C TYR A 49 61.97 44.58 -20.67
N GLU A 50 62.59 44.66 -19.49
CA GLU A 50 63.29 45.84 -18.98
C GLU A 50 64.80 45.58 -19.02
N SER A 51 65.60 46.57 -19.43
CA SER A 51 67.04 46.44 -19.61
C SER A 51 67.77 47.73 -19.23
N ASP A 52 68.90 47.59 -18.54
CA ASP A 52 69.73 48.69 -18.03
C ASP A 52 70.74 49.23 -19.06
N GLU A 53 70.85 48.56 -20.22
CA GLU A 53 71.91 48.78 -21.20
C GLU A 53 71.47 49.66 -22.38
N ILE A 54 70.20 50.09 -22.40
CA ILE A 54 69.60 50.82 -23.52
C ILE A 54 69.00 52.14 -23.02
N ASP A 55 69.55 53.26 -23.47
CA ASP A 55 69.13 54.60 -23.06
C ASP A 55 67.84 55.10 -23.76
N HIS A 56 67.42 54.44 -24.85
CA HIS A 56 66.23 54.81 -25.62
C HIS A 56 65.20 53.67 -25.66
N PRO A 57 63.89 53.97 -25.54
CA PRO A 57 62.86 52.94 -25.53
C PRO A 57 62.73 52.28 -26.91
N THR A 58 62.85 50.95 -26.95
CA THR A 58 62.56 50.16 -28.17
C THR A 58 61.18 49.51 -28.04
N LEU A 59 60.64 48.94 -29.13
CA LEU A 59 59.34 48.26 -29.09
C LEU A 59 59.32 47.08 -28.10
N ILE A 60 60.49 46.49 -27.84
CA ILE A 60 60.64 45.25 -27.09
C ILE A 60 61.19 45.52 -25.68
N ALA A 61 62.23 46.35 -25.58
CA ALA A 61 62.96 46.63 -24.34
C ALA A 61 62.67 48.04 -23.81
N ARG A 62 62.51 48.16 -22.49
CA ARG A 62 62.34 49.43 -21.78
C ARG A 62 63.53 49.75 -20.85
N PRO A 63 63.97 51.02 -20.74
CA PRO A 63 64.85 51.47 -19.66
C PRO A 63 64.15 51.50 -18.29
N LYS A 64 64.93 51.36 -17.20
CA LYS A 64 64.42 51.46 -15.83
C LYS A 64 63.79 52.82 -15.53
N GLY A 65 62.59 52.80 -14.95
CA GLY A 65 61.85 54.01 -14.54
C GLY A 65 60.77 54.49 -15.53
N MET A 66 60.59 53.82 -16.68
CA MET A 66 59.53 54.13 -17.64
C MET A 66 58.29 53.21 -17.41
N ALA A 67 57.07 53.74 -17.55
CA ALA A 67 55.85 52.99 -17.23
C ALA A 67 55.51 51.89 -18.27
N PRO A 68 54.91 50.75 -17.86
CA PRO A 68 54.38 49.70 -18.75
C PRO A 68 53.52 50.26 -19.89
N PRO A 69 53.59 49.67 -21.10
CA PRO A 69 52.89 50.23 -22.22
C PRO A 69 51.41 49.86 -22.14
N VAL A 70 50.54 50.79 -22.48
CA VAL A 70 49.09 50.57 -22.51
C VAL A 70 48.74 49.41 -23.47
N SER A 71 49.47 49.24 -24.57
CA SER A 71 49.32 48.10 -25.49
C SER A 71 49.46 46.72 -24.81
N ALA A 72 50.45 46.54 -23.93
CA ALA A 72 50.66 45.26 -23.25
C ALA A 72 49.56 45.00 -22.19
N LEU A 73 49.12 46.04 -21.48
CA LEU A 73 47.99 45.93 -20.54
C LEU A 73 46.66 45.63 -21.24
N LEU A 74 46.42 46.25 -22.40
CA LEU A 74 45.27 45.98 -23.24
C LEU A 74 45.29 44.55 -23.78
N LEU A 75 46.44 44.09 -24.30
CA LEU A 75 46.61 42.72 -24.80
C LEU A 75 46.35 41.70 -23.68
N ASN A 76 46.92 41.93 -22.49
CA ASN A 76 46.69 41.09 -21.33
C ASN A 76 45.22 41.06 -20.91
N SER A 77 44.58 42.22 -20.84
CA SER A 77 43.16 42.34 -20.51
C SER A 77 42.26 41.61 -21.51
N VAL A 78 42.54 41.76 -22.82
CA VAL A 78 41.80 41.07 -23.89
C VAL A 78 41.99 39.57 -23.81
N LEU A 79 43.22 39.09 -23.59
CA LEU A 79 43.51 37.67 -23.42
C LEU A 79 42.77 37.08 -22.20
N LEU A 80 42.78 37.80 -21.08
CA LEU A 80 42.05 37.42 -19.88
C LEU A 80 40.54 37.36 -20.13
N TYR A 81 39.96 38.39 -20.76
CA TYR A 81 38.53 38.41 -21.11
C TYR A 81 38.16 37.27 -22.06
N PHE A 82 39.02 36.94 -23.03
CA PHE A 82 38.80 35.84 -23.95
C PHE A 82 38.75 34.48 -23.23
N ILE A 83 39.73 34.22 -22.34
CA ILE A 83 39.77 33.00 -21.54
C ILE A 83 38.54 32.93 -20.62
N LEU A 84 38.19 34.04 -19.96
CA LEU A 84 37.04 34.10 -19.06
C LEU A 84 35.73 33.86 -19.80
N PHE A 85 35.53 34.49 -20.97
CA PHE A 85 34.33 34.30 -21.78
C PHE A 85 34.21 32.85 -22.27
N LYS A 86 35.33 32.24 -22.70
CA LYS A 86 35.34 30.85 -23.20
C LYS A 86 35.06 29.83 -22.10
N ILE A 87 35.50 30.08 -20.86
CA ILE A 87 35.29 29.16 -19.74
C ILE A 87 33.95 29.40 -19.03
N LEU A 88 33.56 30.66 -18.81
CA LEU A 88 32.40 31.03 -18.00
C LEU A 88 31.10 31.11 -18.81
N GLY A 89 31.18 31.48 -20.08
CA GLY A 89 30.06 31.55 -21.02
C GLY A 89 29.19 30.28 -21.07
N PRO A 90 29.77 29.06 -21.24
CA PRO A 90 28.96 27.84 -21.24
C PRO A 90 28.28 27.58 -19.89
N GLY A 91 28.96 27.81 -18.77
CA GLY A 91 28.41 27.56 -17.43
C GLY A 91 27.22 28.46 -17.07
N ILE A 92 27.26 29.74 -17.46
CA ILE A 92 26.16 30.67 -17.22
C ILE A 92 24.94 30.30 -18.09
N LYS A 93 25.16 29.98 -19.36
CA LYS A 93 24.07 29.58 -20.29
C LYS A 93 23.41 28.29 -19.83
N GLU A 94 24.18 27.31 -19.39
CA GLU A 94 23.67 26.05 -18.87
C GLU A 94 22.89 26.25 -17.56
N GLY A 95 23.39 27.08 -16.64
CA GLY A 95 22.70 27.42 -15.40
C GLY A 95 21.33 28.09 -15.63
N LEU A 96 21.27 29.05 -16.56
CA LEU A 96 20.02 29.72 -16.94
C LEU A 96 19.05 28.76 -17.65
N LYS A 97 19.56 27.91 -18.55
CA LYS A 97 18.75 26.88 -19.22
C LYS A 97 18.16 25.90 -18.22
N LYS A 98 18.95 25.43 -17.26
CA LYS A 98 18.50 24.53 -16.18
C LYS A 98 17.42 25.19 -15.33
N ARG A 99 17.64 26.42 -14.87
CA ARG A 99 16.62 27.19 -14.12
C ARG A 99 15.32 27.33 -14.90
N LYS A 100 15.40 27.68 -16.20
CA LYS A 100 14.21 27.76 -17.05
C LYS A 100 13.50 26.41 -17.14
N GLN A 101 14.23 25.31 -17.35
CA GLN A 101 13.66 23.97 -17.41
C GLN A 101 13.00 23.56 -16.10
N ASP A 102 13.63 23.84 -14.96
CA ASP A 102 13.09 23.50 -13.63
C ASP A 102 11.79 24.27 -13.35
N ILE A 103 11.73 25.56 -13.72
CA ILE A 103 10.51 26.37 -13.60
C ILE A 103 9.40 25.82 -14.51
N MET A 104 9.70 25.53 -15.77
CA MET A 104 8.71 24.97 -16.70
C MET A 104 8.18 23.62 -16.20
N LYS A 105 9.07 22.74 -15.74
CA LYS A 105 8.68 21.46 -15.11
C LYS A 105 7.80 21.67 -13.90
N GLY A 106 8.15 22.61 -13.00
CA GLY A 106 7.34 22.93 -11.84
C GLY A 106 5.95 23.45 -12.19
N MET A 107 5.84 24.27 -13.25
CA MET A 107 4.55 24.75 -13.76
C MET A 107 3.72 23.61 -14.36
N ASP A 108 4.34 22.73 -15.16
CA ASP A 108 3.66 21.58 -15.77
C ASP A 108 3.20 20.58 -14.70
N ASP A 109 4.02 20.31 -13.69
CA ASP A 109 3.67 19.45 -12.58
C ASP A 109 2.53 20.04 -11.74
N ALA A 110 2.58 21.33 -11.44
CA ALA A 110 1.50 22.02 -10.72
C ALA A 110 0.18 22.02 -11.53
N ALA A 111 0.25 22.24 -12.85
CA ALA A 111 -0.91 22.17 -13.73
C ALA A 111 -1.48 20.74 -13.77
N ARG A 112 -0.63 19.71 -13.84
CA ARG A 112 -1.03 18.31 -13.79
C ARG A 112 -1.70 17.97 -12.46
N MET A 113 -1.09 18.32 -11.33
CA MET A 113 -1.67 18.09 -10.00
C MET A 113 -3.01 18.80 -9.82
N LYS A 114 -3.15 20.03 -10.31
CA LYS A 114 -4.44 20.75 -10.28
C LYS A 114 -5.50 20.04 -11.11
N LYS A 115 -5.14 19.58 -12.31
CA LYS A 115 -6.06 18.83 -13.18
C LYS A 115 -6.49 17.52 -12.55
N GLU A 116 -5.55 16.75 -12.00
CA GLU A 116 -5.84 15.50 -11.29
C GLU A 116 -6.72 15.75 -10.06
N ALA A 117 -6.41 16.75 -9.23
CA ALA A 117 -7.24 17.11 -8.08
C ALA A 117 -8.66 17.53 -8.50
N SER A 118 -8.80 18.32 -9.57
CA SER A 118 -10.12 18.72 -10.09
C SER A 118 -10.92 17.54 -10.66
N ALA A 119 -10.24 16.59 -11.31
CA ALA A 119 -10.87 15.38 -11.83
C ALA A 119 -11.35 14.48 -10.69
N SER A 120 -10.50 14.28 -9.66
CA SER A 120 -10.87 13.53 -8.46
C SER A 120 -12.04 14.20 -7.73
N LEU A 121 -12.01 15.51 -7.55
CA LEU A 121 -13.11 16.25 -6.92
C LEU A 121 -14.42 16.04 -7.67
N LYS A 122 -14.40 16.17 -9.00
CA LYS A 122 -15.59 15.93 -9.83
C LYS A 122 -16.10 14.49 -9.69
N GLN A 123 -15.22 13.50 -9.66
CA GLN A 123 -15.60 12.10 -9.41
C GLN A 123 -16.26 11.91 -8.03
N TYR A 124 -15.75 12.56 -7.00
CA TYR A 124 -16.35 12.50 -5.66
C TYR A 124 -17.70 13.22 -5.61
N GLU A 125 -17.82 14.39 -6.23
CA GLU A 125 -19.08 15.12 -6.33
C GLU A 125 -20.14 14.31 -7.07
N ASP A 126 -19.79 13.67 -8.18
CA ASP A 126 -20.72 12.82 -8.93
C ASP A 126 -21.12 11.59 -8.11
N LYS A 127 -20.18 10.95 -7.39
CA LYS A 127 -20.50 9.86 -6.44
C LYS A 127 -21.42 10.33 -5.32
N LEU A 128 -21.18 11.50 -4.75
CA LEU A 128 -21.99 12.10 -3.69
C LEU A 128 -23.40 12.43 -4.18
N LYS A 129 -23.58 12.87 -5.43
CA LYS A 129 -24.91 13.10 -5.99
C LYS A 129 -25.74 11.82 -6.10
N HIS A 130 -25.11 10.70 -6.46
CA HIS A 130 -25.78 9.41 -6.61
C HIS A 130 -25.86 8.60 -5.31
N ILE A 131 -25.22 9.04 -4.22
CA ILE A 131 -25.15 8.26 -2.98
C ILE A 131 -26.53 8.11 -2.34
N ASP A 132 -27.37 9.13 -2.38
CA ASP A 132 -28.71 9.09 -1.79
C ASP A 132 -29.60 8.09 -2.55
N GLU A 133 -29.52 8.09 -3.89
CA GLU A 133 -30.23 7.14 -4.74
C GLU A 133 -29.77 5.70 -4.47
N GLU A 134 -28.46 5.50 -4.28
CA GLU A 134 -27.87 4.20 -3.97
C GLU A 134 -28.23 3.73 -2.55
N ILE A 135 -28.23 4.62 -1.56
CA ILE A 135 -28.70 4.35 -0.20
C ILE A 135 -30.18 3.93 -0.23
N ASP A 136 -31.02 4.65 -0.96
CA ASP A 136 -32.43 4.31 -1.07
C ASP A 136 -32.66 3.00 -1.82
N ARG A 137 -31.85 2.70 -2.84
CA ARG A 137 -31.84 1.40 -3.51
C ARG A 137 -31.50 0.27 -2.53
N VAL A 138 -30.40 0.39 -1.81
CA VAL A 138 -29.97 -0.59 -0.80
C VAL A 138 -31.02 -0.75 0.29
N ARG A 139 -31.62 0.34 0.77
CA ARG A 139 -32.71 0.28 1.78
C ARG A 139 -33.96 -0.42 1.25
N ARG A 140 -34.29 -0.30 -0.04
CA ARG A 140 -35.40 -1.05 -0.65
C ARG A 140 -35.07 -2.53 -0.74
N GLU A 141 -33.90 -2.87 -1.29
CA GLU A 141 -33.41 -4.24 -1.40
C GLU A 141 -33.37 -4.95 -0.03
N MET A 142 -32.85 -4.27 1.01
CA MET A 142 -32.81 -4.80 2.37
C MET A 142 -34.21 -5.03 2.96
N ARG A 143 -35.18 -4.16 2.67
CA ARG A 143 -36.57 -4.36 3.12
C ARG A 143 -37.20 -5.53 2.40
N GLU A 144 -37.04 -5.62 1.08
CA GLU A 144 -37.56 -6.73 0.28
C GLU A 144 -36.97 -8.07 0.71
N ALA A 145 -35.65 -8.13 0.92
CA ALA A 145 -34.98 -9.31 1.44
C ALA A 145 -35.48 -9.68 2.85
N ALA A 146 -35.63 -8.70 3.75
CA ALA A 146 -36.17 -8.94 5.09
C ALA A 146 -37.62 -9.45 5.07
N HIS A 147 -38.45 -8.95 4.15
CA HIS A 147 -39.81 -9.44 3.96
C HIS A 147 -39.83 -10.88 3.42
N ALA A 148 -39.01 -11.18 2.42
CA ALA A 148 -38.89 -12.52 1.85
C ALA A 148 -38.42 -13.55 2.90
N GLU A 149 -37.38 -13.20 3.67
CA GLU A 149 -36.85 -14.01 4.75
C GLU A 149 -37.89 -14.25 5.85
N ARG A 150 -38.60 -13.19 6.25
CA ARG A 150 -39.69 -13.31 7.24
C ARG A 150 -40.78 -14.26 6.78
N GLU A 151 -41.21 -14.15 5.53
CA GLU A 151 -42.21 -15.06 4.95
C GLU A 151 -41.70 -16.50 4.89
N GLN A 152 -40.43 -16.72 4.57
CA GLN A 152 -39.81 -18.03 4.60
C GLN A 152 -39.79 -18.62 6.01
N ILE A 153 -39.31 -17.88 7.00
CA ILE A 153 -39.28 -18.30 8.41
C ILE A 153 -40.69 -18.64 8.90
N LEU A 154 -41.69 -17.83 8.55
CA LEU A 154 -43.09 -18.09 8.92
C LEU A 154 -43.64 -19.37 8.27
N ARG A 155 -43.31 -19.64 7.00
CA ARG A 155 -43.69 -20.89 6.33
C ARG A 155 -43.01 -22.10 6.97
N GLU A 156 -41.70 -22.04 7.17
CA GLU A 156 -40.94 -23.12 7.80
C GLU A 156 -41.42 -23.39 9.23
N ALA A 157 -41.72 -22.34 10.00
CA ALA A 157 -42.26 -22.48 11.34
C ALA A 157 -43.64 -23.17 11.35
N LYS A 158 -44.52 -22.83 10.39
CA LYS A 158 -45.83 -23.49 10.23
C LYS A 158 -45.66 -24.96 9.85
N GLU A 159 -44.85 -25.26 8.85
CA GLU A 159 -44.58 -26.64 8.43
C GLU A 159 -43.97 -27.48 9.55
N ARG A 160 -43.02 -26.91 10.31
CA ARG A 160 -42.41 -27.56 11.46
C ARG A 160 -43.42 -27.81 12.57
N ARG A 161 -44.30 -26.84 12.85
CA ARG A 161 -45.38 -27.00 13.81
C ARG A 161 -46.32 -28.13 13.39
N GLU A 162 -46.78 -28.15 12.14
CA GLU A 162 -47.67 -29.21 11.65
C GLU A 162 -47.01 -30.58 11.70
N ARG A 163 -45.73 -30.66 11.35
CA ARG A 163 -44.95 -31.91 11.46
C ARG A 163 -44.89 -32.37 12.92
N MET A 164 -44.57 -31.48 13.85
CA MET A 164 -44.51 -31.78 15.27
C MET A 164 -45.87 -32.22 15.82
N GLU A 165 -46.98 -31.57 15.42
CA GLU A 165 -48.32 -31.98 15.83
C GLU A 165 -48.69 -33.37 15.29
N ARG A 166 -48.30 -33.70 14.05
CA ARG A 166 -48.50 -35.04 13.47
C ARG A 166 -47.68 -36.10 14.20
N GLU A 167 -46.39 -35.84 14.44
CA GLU A 167 -45.50 -36.74 15.17
C GLU A 167 -45.98 -36.96 16.61
N ALA A 168 -46.40 -35.90 17.30
CA ALA A 168 -46.96 -36.01 18.65
C ALA A 168 -48.23 -36.85 18.69
N LYS A 169 -49.15 -36.68 17.72
CA LYS A 169 -50.36 -37.52 17.63
C LYS A 169 -50.01 -38.99 17.40
N GLN A 170 -49.09 -39.26 16.46
CA GLN A 170 -48.63 -40.62 16.20
C GLN A 170 -47.97 -41.26 17.43
N LEU A 171 -47.15 -40.51 18.16
CA LEU A 171 -46.52 -40.97 19.39
C LEU A 171 -47.56 -41.26 20.46
N VAL A 172 -48.53 -40.38 20.67
CA VAL A 172 -49.62 -40.60 21.63
C VAL A 172 -50.44 -41.84 21.27
N GLU A 173 -50.76 -42.06 20.00
CA GLU A 173 -51.47 -43.26 19.55
C GLU A 173 -50.65 -44.53 19.80
N GLN A 174 -49.35 -44.50 19.54
CA GLN A 174 -48.44 -45.62 19.79
C GLN A 174 -48.33 -45.94 21.28
N GLU A 175 -48.11 -44.93 22.12
CA GLU A 175 -48.05 -45.07 23.58
C GLU A 175 -49.37 -45.59 24.16
N LEU A 176 -50.51 -45.08 23.67
CA LEU A 176 -51.82 -45.53 24.12
C LEU A 176 -52.08 -46.99 23.74
N LYS A 177 -51.60 -47.42 22.55
CA LYS A 177 -51.66 -48.81 22.14
C LYS A 177 -50.77 -49.69 23.02
N ALA A 178 -49.52 -49.28 23.26
CA ALA A 178 -48.59 -50.01 24.12
C ALA A 178 -49.12 -50.15 25.56
N ALA A 179 -49.63 -49.06 26.14
CA ALA A 179 -50.25 -49.06 27.46
C ALA A 179 -51.47 -49.98 27.55
N ARG A 180 -52.32 -50.01 26.51
CA ARG A 180 -53.46 -50.95 26.44
C ARG A 180 -53.00 -52.40 26.40
N GLU A 181 -52.00 -52.72 25.57
CA GLU A 181 -51.44 -54.07 25.50
C GLU A 181 -50.82 -54.50 26.83
N GLU A 182 -50.11 -53.60 27.51
CA GLU A 182 -49.53 -53.83 28.83
C GLU A 182 -50.61 -54.08 29.90
N LEU A 183 -51.63 -53.23 29.98
CA LEU A 183 -52.76 -53.42 30.88
C LEU A 183 -53.48 -54.75 30.62
N MET A 184 -53.63 -55.13 29.35
CA MET A 184 -54.29 -56.39 29.01
C MET A 184 -53.44 -57.60 29.38
N ARG A 185 -52.12 -57.55 29.18
CA ARG A 185 -51.18 -58.58 29.65
C ARG A 185 -51.25 -58.74 31.17
N GLU A 186 -51.25 -57.64 31.91
CA GLU A 186 -51.28 -57.69 33.37
C GLU A 186 -52.63 -58.18 33.90
N THR A 187 -53.74 -57.78 33.26
CA THR A 187 -55.08 -58.28 33.59
C THR A 187 -55.21 -59.78 33.33
N VAL A 188 -54.71 -60.27 32.19
CA VAL A 188 -54.70 -61.70 31.87
C VAL A 188 -53.84 -62.47 32.86
N ARG A 189 -52.65 -61.96 33.20
CA ARG A 189 -51.76 -62.57 34.21
C ARG A 189 -52.46 -62.66 35.58
N ALA A 190 -53.10 -61.58 36.03
CA ALA A 190 -53.84 -61.57 37.29
C ALA A 190 -55.00 -62.57 37.27
N ALA A 191 -55.81 -62.58 36.20
CA ALA A 191 -56.92 -63.51 36.04
C ALA A 191 -56.47 -64.98 36.04
N VAL A 192 -55.38 -65.31 35.32
CA VAL A 192 -54.80 -66.66 35.31
C VAL A 192 -54.27 -67.04 36.69
N SER A 193 -53.61 -66.13 37.40
CA SER A 193 -53.13 -66.37 38.77
C SER A 193 -54.28 -66.68 39.73
N THR A 194 -55.34 -65.84 39.72
CA THR A 194 -56.51 -66.05 40.57
C THR A 194 -57.27 -67.33 40.20
N ALA A 195 -57.41 -67.63 38.91
CA ALA A 195 -58.03 -68.88 38.46
C ALA A 195 -57.21 -70.10 38.90
N GLY A 196 -55.88 -70.04 38.82
CA GLY A 196 -54.98 -71.08 39.32
C GLY A 196 -55.11 -71.31 40.84
N GLU A 197 -55.13 -70.23 41.62
CA GLU A 197 -55.37 -70.30 43.08
C GLU A 197 -56.73 -70.91 43.42
N LEU A 198 -57.78 -70.55 42.67
CA LEU A 198 -59.13 -71.09 42.87
C LEU A 198 -59.20 -72.57 42.50
N LEU A 199 -58.59 -72.97 41.37
CA LEU A 199 -58.52 -74.36 40.94
C LEU A 199 -57.84 -75.24 42.01
N VAL A 200 -56.69 -74.80 42.54
CA VAL A 200 -55.98 -75.53 43.60
C VAL A 200 -56.84 -75.68 44.85
N LYS A 201 -57.64 -74.66 45.20
CA LYS A 201 -58.54 -74.70 46.37
C LYS A 201 -59.77 -75.58 46.18
N GLN A 202 -60.26 -75.75 44.94
CA GLN A 202 -61.51 -76.48 44.65
C GLN A 202 -61.30 -77.87 44.02
N LEU A 203 -60.06 -78.26 43.72
CA LEU A 203 -59.77 -79.56 43.11
C LEU A 203 -60.11 -80.73 44.04
N SER A 204 -60.93 -81.67 43.57
CA SER A 204 -61.22 -82.93 44.25
C SER A 204 -60.30 -84.06 43.76
N SER A 205 -60.14 -85.15 44.54
CA SER A 205 -59.35 -86.32 44.10
C SER A 205 -59.93 -86.99 42.84
N SER A 206 -61.25 -86.92 42.65
CA SER A 206 -61.92 -87.40 41.43
C SER A 206 -61.52 -86.58 40.21
N ASP A 207 -61.38 -85.25 40.35
CA ASP A 207 -60.97 -84.38 39.25
C ASP A 207 -59.51 -84.60 38.85
N GLN A 208 -58.63 -84.86 39.83
CA GLN A 208 -57.22 -85.20 39.56
C GLN A 208 -57.07 -86.48 38.74
N GLN A 209 -57.82 -87.53 39.09
CA GLN A 209 -57.82 -88.79 38.32
C GLN A 209 -58.38 -88.57 36.92
N ARG A 210 -59.51 -87.88 36.77
CA ARG A 210 -60.08 -87.58 35.45
C ARG A 210 -59.11 -86.79 34.57
N ILE A 211 -58.43 -85.76 35.11
CA ILE A 211 -57.44 -84.98 34.37
C ILE A 211 -56.23 -85.84 33.97
N ALA A 212 -55.78 -86.75 34.84
CA ALA A 212 -54.69 -87.67 34.54
C ALA A 212 -55.06 -88.64 33.40
N ASP A 213 -56.27 -89.19 33.43
CA ASP A 213 -56.79 -90.09 32.41
C ASP A 213 -56.98 -89.37 31.06
N GLU A 214 -57.53 -88.14 31.08
CA GLU A 214 -57.63 -87.28 29.89
C GLU A 214 -56.25 -86.93 29.30
N TYR A 215 -55.25 -86.64 30.15
CA TYR A 215 -53.89 -86.37 29.71
C TYR A 215 -53.23 -87.60 29.07
N LEU A 216 -53.36 -88.77 29.71
CA LEU A 216 -52.89 -90.05 29.17
C LEU A 216 -53.54 -90.35 27.82
N ALA A 217 -54.86 -90.19 27.70
CA ALA A 217 -55.59 -90.36 26.45
C ALA A 217 -55.12 -89.38 25.36
N SER A 218 -54.84 -88.12 25.72
CA SER A 218 -54.33 -87.12 24.76
C SER A 218 -52.91 -87.45 24.25
N LEU A 219 -52.06 -88.02 25.12
CA LEU A 219 -50.72 -88.48 24.74
C LEU A 219 -50.81 -89.71 23.82
N GLU A 220 -51.67 -90.67 24.12
CA GLU A 220 -51.93 -91.82 23.25
C GLU A 220 -52.43 -91.37 21.86
N GLN A 221 -53.30 -90.36 21.82
CA GLN A 221 -53.80 -89.78 20.58
C GLN A 221 -52.70 -89.05 19.78
N ALA A 222 -51.82 -88.29 20.45
CA ALA A 222 -50.68 -87.62 19.83
C ALA A 222 -49.59 -88.60 19.35
N VAL A 223 -49.39 -89.70 20.07
CA VAL A 223 -48.48 -90.80 19.69
C VAL A 223 -49.04 -91.58 18.51
N ASN A 224 -50.34 -91.91 18.51
CA ASN A 224 -51.00 -92.57 17.37
C ASN A 224 -51.03 -91.66 16.13
N ALA A 225 -51.20 -90.35 16.30
CA ALA A 225 -51.11 -89.38 15.19
C ALA A 225 -49.69 -89.28 14.59
N LYS A 226 -48.64 -89.54 15.37
CA LYS A 226 -47.24 -89.64 14.88
C LYS A 226 -46.86 -91.03 14.37
N GLY A 227 -47.50 -92.10 14.87
CA GLY A 227 -47.22 -93.49 14.47
C GLY A 227 -47.90 -93.94 13.18
N GLY A 228 -48.91 -93.21 12.69
CA GLY A 228 -49.61 -93.48 11.42
C GLY A 228 -49.00 -92.85 10.17
N GLN A 229 -47.77 -92.30 10.24
CA GLN A 229 -47.03 -91.74 9.10
C GLN A 229 -45.75 -92.53 8.74
N ALA A 230 -45.69 -93.82 9.10
CA ALA A 230 -44.65 -94.75 8.65
C ALA A 230 -45.24 -95.84 7.77
#